data_AF-A0A353D1C6-F1
#
_entry.id   AF-A0A353D1C6-F1
#
_cell.length_a   1.000
_cell.length_b   1.000
_cell.length_c   1.000
_cell.angle_alpha   90.00
_cell.angle_beta   90.00
_cell.angle_gamma   90.00
#
_symmetry.space_group_name_H-M   'P 1'
#
loop_
_entity.id
_entity.type
_entity.pdbx_description
1 polymer ?
#
loop_
_entity_poly.entity_id
_entity_poly.type
_entity_poly.pdbx_seq_one_letter_code
_entity_poly.pdbx_strand_id
1 'polypeptide(L)'
;NIPTSRKYNATSAGGLFTSKHPGAPHILSDSMLADNKTHRYIYVIDVEKLAVLKQIEVGEIAVHPEFTARGAHLFVSSWGGNKIVVYDGFTYDKIKEIPAITPTSVLSSRRGDEHGV
;
A
#
# COMPACT_ATOMS: atom_id res chain seq x y z
N ASN A 1 21.68 -5.16 11.70
CA ASN A 1 20.98 -6.46 11.76
C ASN A 1 19.52 -6.30 11.39
N ILE A 2 19.22 -6.30 10.09
CA ILE A 2 17.85 -6.51 9.62
C ILE A 2 17.77 -8.01 9.29
N PRO A 3 16.89 -8.81 9.91
CA PRO A 3 16.89 -10.25 9.75
C PRO A 3 16.41 -10.61 8.34
N THR A 4 17.35 -10.87 7.43
CA THR A 4 17.12 -11.68 6.24
C THR A 4 16.96 -13.14 6.69
N SER A 5 15.80 -13.48 7.24
CA SER A 5 15.50 -14.87 7.59
C SER A 5 14.04 -15.14 7.26
N ARG A 6 13.79 -15.95 6.23
CA ARG A 6 12.77 -17.02 6.04
C ARG A 6 11.37 -16.95 6.72
N LYS A 7 11.04 -15.91 7.49
CA LYS A 7 9.82 -15.74 8.28
C LYS A 7 8.86 -14.75 7.65
N TYR A 8 9.32 -13.94 6.70
CA TYR A 8 8.46 -13.08 5.88
C TYR A 8 8.52 -13.60 4.45
N ASN A 9 7.51 -14.38 4.08
CA ASN A 9 7.34 -14.86 2.71
C ASN A 9 6.79 -13.69 1.87
N ALA A 10 7.65 -12.71 1.61
CA ALA A 10 7.31 -11.38 1.13
C ALA A 10 6.57 -11.32 -0.23
N THR A 11 6.42 -12.45 -0.91
CA THR A 11 5.77 -12.55 -2.22
C THR A 11 4.99 -13.87 -2.43
N SER A 12 4.85 -14.74 -1.43
CA SER A 12 4.15 -16.03 -1.62
C SER A 12 2.63 -15.96 -1.43
N ALA A 13 2.13 -14.83 -0.99
CA ALA A 13 0.73 -14.61 -0.78
C ALA A 13 0.20 -13.79 -1.96
N GLY A 14 -0.79 -14.30 -2.68
CA GLY A 14 -1.29 -13.68 -3.91
C GLY A 14 -1.70 -12.22 -3.69
N GLY A 15 -0.85 -11.29 -4.12
CA GLY A 15 -1.23 -9.88 -4.29
C GLY A 15 -2.06 -9.74 -5.56
N LEU A 16 -2.94 -8.74 -5.59
CA LEU A 16 -3.64 -8.34 -6.82
C LEU A 16 -3.13 -7.00 -7.33
N PHE A 17 -2.76 -6.07 -6.44
CA PHE A 17 -2.41 -4.72 -6.83
C PHE A 17 -1.03 -4.31 -6.31
N THR A 18 -0.31 -3.63 -7.19
CA THR A 18 0.95 -2.98 -6.91
C THR A 18 0.88 -1.55 -7.43
N SER A 19 1.45 -0.60 -6.69
CA SER A 19 1.44 0.81 -7.05
C SER A 19 2.79 1.46 -6.83
N LYS A 20 3.11 2.43 -7.68
CA LYS A 20 4.33 3.24 -7.61
C LYS A 20 4.00 4.66 -8.05
N HIS A 21 4.51 5.63 -7.30
CA HIS A 21 4.56 7.02 -7.71
C HIS A 21 5.99 7.35 -8.23
N PRO A 22 6.16 8.14 -9.32
CA PRO A 22 7.49 8.48 -9.85
C PRO A 22 8.41 9.16 -8.84
N GLY A 23 7.84 10.03 -7.98
CA GLY A 23 8.59 10.71 -6.91
C GLY A 23 8.78 9.89 -5.63
N ALA A 24 8.18 8.71 -5.52
CA ALA A 24 8.35 7.84 -4.35
C ALA A 24 9.45 6.81 -4.59
N PRO A 25 10.41 6.63 -3.65
CA PRO A 25 11.51 5.68 -3.81
C PRO A 25 11.07 4.21 -3.64
N HIS A 26 9.78 3.95 -3.37
CA HIS A 26 9.28 2.61 -3.07
C HIS A 26 8.15 2.17 -3.99
N ILE A 27 8.01 0.85 -4.10
CA ILE A 27 6.81 0.19 -4.63
C ILE A 27 5.96 -0.26 -3.43
N LEU A 28 4.63 -0.10 -3.54
CA LEU A 28 3.68 -0.68 -2.59
C LEU A 28 2.98 -1.86 -3.22
N SER A 29 2.88 -2.98 -2.51
CA SER A 29 2.12 -4.15 -2.94
C SER A 29 1.20 -4.64 -1.83
N ASP A 30 -0.02 -5.01 -2.20
CA ASP A 30 -0.88 -5.77 -1.30
C ASP A 30 -0.57 -7.27 -1.35
N SER A 31 -1.17 -8.00 -0.41
CA SER A 31 -1.15 -9.45 -0.34
C SER A 31 -2.57 -9.96 -0.05
N MET A 32 -3.57 -9.45 -0.76
CA MET A 32 -4.96 -9.61 -0.34
C MET A 32 -5.46 -11.07 -0.35
N LEU A 33 -4.87 -11.95 -1.17
CA LEU A 33 -5.20 -13.38 -1.22
C LEU A 33 -4.37 -14.21 -0.22
N ALA A 34 -3.65 -13.55 0.70
CA ALA A 34 -2.94 -14.23 1.78
C ALA A 34 -3.89 -14.84 2.82
N ASP A 35 -3.29 -15.52 3.80
CA ASP A 35 -4.00 -15.90 5.03
C ASP A 35 -4.48 -14.67 5.83
N ASN A 36 -5.32 -14.96 6.82
CA ASN A 36 -5.94 -13.95 7.68
C ASN A 36 -4.96 -13.13 8.56
N LYS A 37 -3.69 -13.56 8.62
CA LYS A 37 -2.63 -12.85 9.34
C LYS A 37 -1.90 -11.87 8.45
N THR A 38 -1.81 -12.18 7.16
CA THR A 38 -0.93 -11.50 6.21
C THR A 38 -1.69 -10.52 5.32
N HIS A 39 -2.95 -10.83 5.00
CA HIS A 39 -3.78 -10.03 4.07
C HIS A 39 -4.06 -8.59 4.51
N ARG A 40 -3.67 -8.23 5.74
CA ARG A 40 -3.88 -6.93 6.38
C ARG A 40 -2.78 -5.91 6.13
N TYR A 41 -1.72 -6.32 5.45
CA TYR A 41 -0.53 -5.51 5.25
C TYR A 41 -0.43 -4.99 3.82
N ILE A 42 0.09 -3.76 3.70
CA ILE A 42 0.74 -3.28 2.49
C ILE A 42 2.25 -3.34 2.68
N TYR A 43 2.94 -3.95 1.72
CA TYR A 43 4.39 -4.10 1.71
C TYR A 43 5.03 -2.90 1.03
N VAL A 44 5.98 -2.25 1.72
CA VAL A 44 6.83 -1.20 1.17
C VAL A 44 8.13 -1.83 0.69
N ILE A 45 8.39 -1.76 -0.61
CA ILE A 45 9.53 -2.42 -1.26
C ILE A 45 10.49 -1.34 -1.79
N ASP A 46 11.76 -1.43 -1.38
CA ASP A 46 12.85 -0.62 -1.92
C ASP A 46 13.23 -1.13 -3.31
N VAL A 47 13.17 -0.26 -4.32
CA VAL A 47 13.44 -0.63 -5.71
C VAL A 47 14.93 -0.74 -6.03
N GLU A 48 15.79 -0.09 -5.24
CA GLU A 48 17.24 -0.14 -5.43
C GLU A 48 17.82 -1.38 -4.73
N LYS A 49 17.36 -1.65 -3.51
CA LYS A 49 17.81 -2.80 -2.70
C LYS A 49 17.06 -4.09 -3.02
N LEU A 50 15.95 -4.01 -3.76
CA LEU A 50 15.07 -5.14 -4.07
C LEU A 50 14.61 -5.91 -2.82
N ALA A 51 14.27 -5.17 -1.76
CA ALA A 51 13.96 -5.73 -0.46
C ALA A 51 12.72 -5.07 0.16
N VAL A 52 11.98 -5.83 0.96
CA VAL A 52 10.90 -5.28 1.78
C VAL A 52 11.52 -4.43 2.89
N LEU A 53 11.18 -3.14 2.91
CA LEU A 53 11.60 -2.20 3.94
C LEU A 53 10.72 -2.30 5.18
N LYS A 54 9.39 -2.32 4.98
CA LYS A 54 8.41 -2.38 6.05
C LYS A 54 7.06 -2.89 5.58
N GLN A 55 6.20 -3.18 6.54
CA GLN A 55 4.79 -3.52 6.36
C GLN A 55 3.95 -2.43 7.03
N ILE A 56 2.90 -1.99 6.35
CA ILE A 56 1.90 -1.06 6.87
C ILE A 56 0.67 -1.89 7.23
N GLU A 57 0.33 -1.98 8.52
CA GLU A 57 -0.90 -2.65 8.96
C GLU A 57 -2.10 -1.73 8.75
N VAL A 58 -2.99 -2.12 7.84
CA VAL A 58 -4.19 -1.34 7.50
C VAL A 58 -5.39 -1.78 8.35
N GLY A 59 -5.42 -3.06 8.75
CA GLY A 59 -6.46 -3.64 9.62
C GLY A 59 -7.02 -4.94 9.07
N GLU A 60 -8.21 -4.90 8.49
CA GLU A 60 -8.77 -6.04 7.73
C GLU A 60 -8.05 -6.18 6.37
N ILE A 61 -8.67 -6.81 5.37
CA ILE A 61 -8.02 -7.08 4.08
C ILE A 61 -7.56 -5.76 3.42
N ALA A 62 -6.26 -5.53 3.37
CA ALA A 62 -5.65 -4.37 2.74
C ALA A 62 -5.59 -4.61 1.24
N VAL A 63 -6.16 -3.69 0.45
CA VAL A 63 -6.25 -3.85 -1.00
C VAL A 63 -6.07 -2.53 -1.73
N HIS A 64 -5.43 -2.61 -2.90
CA HIS A 64 -5.30 -1.54 -3.87
C HIS A 64 -4.68 -0.25 -3.31
N PRO A 65 -3.39 -0.27 -2.96
CA PRO A 65 -2.66 0.95 -2.63
C PRO A 65 -2.67 1.90 -3.84
N GLU A 66 -3.07 3.14 -3.63
CA GLU A 66 -3.24 4.13 -4.70
C GLU A 66 -2.66 5.48 -4.28
N PHE A 67 -1.69 5.98 -5.04
CA PHE A 67 -1.17 7.32 -4.84
C PHE A 67 -2.05 8.38 -5.50
N THR A 68 -2.15 9.55 -4.88
CA THR A 68 -2.60 10.76 -5.60
C THR A 68 -1.60 11.15 -6.69
N ALA A 69 -2.05 11.91 -7.70
CA ALA A 69 -1.24 12.37 -8.84
C ALA A 69 0.16 12.89 -8.47
N ARG A 70 0.24 13.70 -7.39
CA ARG A 70 1.49 14.32 -6.91
C ARG A 70 2.18 13.52 -5.80
N GLY A 71 1.68 12.35 -5.47
CA GLY A 71 2.24 11.47 -4.45
C GLY A 71 2.04 11.95 -3.01
N ALA A 72 1.34 13.07 -2.78
CA ALA A 72 1.15 13.63 -1.44
C ALA A 72 0.43 12.66 -0.48
N HIS A 73 -0.52 11.88 -1.00
CA HIS A 73 -1.26 10.89 -0.23
C HIS A 73 -1.22 9.52 -0.89
N LEU A 74 -1.25 8.50 -0.04
CA LEU A 74 -1.50 7.10 -0.39
C LEU A 74 -2.83 6.66 0.22
N PHE A 75 -3.75 6.21 -0.61
CA PHE A 75 -5.03 5.63 -0.21
C PHE A 75 -4.92 4.11 -0.23
N VAL A 76 -5.51 3.46 0.78
CA VAL A 76 -5.61 2.00 0.82
C VAL A 76 -7.00 1.61 1.31
N SER A 77 -7.66 0.71 0.60
CA SER A 77 -8.93 0.13 1.06
C SER A 77 -8.68 -0.91 2.13
N SER A 78 -9.47 -0.87 3.21
CA SER A 78 -9.62 -1.96 4.16
C SER A 78 -10.93 -2.70 3.87
N TRP A 79 -10.85 -3.73 3.04
CA TRP A 79 -11.98 -4.56 2.67
C TRP A 79 -12.37 -5.45 3.86
N GLY A 80 -13.64 -5.38 4.26
CA GLY A 80 -14.14 -5.94 5.53
C GLY A 80 -14.00 -4.97 6.72
N GLY A 81 -13.00 -4.08 6.71
CA GLY A 81 -12.81 -3.05 7.73
C GLY A 81 -13.70 -1.82 7.56
N ASN A 82 -14.46 -1.78 6.46
CA ASN A 82 -15.41 -0.72 6.11
C ASN A 82 -14.81 0.69 6.17
N LYS A 83 -13.60 0.84 5.66
CA LYS A 83 -12.91 2.12 5.60
C LYS A 83 -11.87 2.18 4.50
N ILE A 84 -11.56 3.40 4.08
CA ILE A 84 -10.37 3.75 3.32
C ILE A 84 -9.41 4.44 4.30
N VAL A 85 -8.16 4.01 4.34
CA VAL A 85 -7.13 4.64 5.16
C VAL A 85 -6.24 5.51 4.27
N VAL A 86 -6.00 6.73 4.71
CA VAL A 86 -5.15 7.70 4.02
C VAL A 86 -3.85 7.84 4.78
N TYR A 87 -2.75 7.67 4.07
CA TYR A 87 -1.39 7.82 4.57
C TYR A 87 -0.68 8.97 3.86
N ASP A 88 0.33 9.53 4.51
CA ASP A 88 1.34 10.34 3.83
C ASP A 88 2.04 9.48 2.77
N GLY A 89 2.19 9.99 1.55
CA GLY A 89 2.73 9.18 0.45
C GLY A 89 4.24 8.93 0.51
N PHE A 90 4.98 9.61 1.38
CA PHE A 90 6.44 9.47 1.49
C PHE A 90 6.85 8.79 2.79
N THR A 91 6.27 9.19 3.93
CA THR A 91 6.57 8.60 5.23
C THR A 91 5.74 7.36 5.52
N TYR A 92 4.56 7.27 4.89
CA TYR A 92 3.51 6.28 5.16
C TYR A 92 2.90 6.38 6.56
N ASP A 93 2.98 7.56 7.17
CA ASP A 93 2.27 7.83 8.43
C ASP A 93 0.77 7.97 8.17
N LYS A 94 -0.04 7.38 9.04
CA LYS A 94 -1.49 7.43 8.91
C LYS A 94 -1.99 8.85 9.16
N ILE A 95 -2.71 9.42 8.19
CA ILE A 95 -3.29 10.75 8.28
C ILE A 95 -4.72 10.69 8.78
N LYS A 96 -5.56 9.82 8.20
CA LYS A 96 -6.97 9.68 8.57
C LYS A 96 -7.61 8.41 8.03
N GLU A 97 -8.82 8.13 8.50
CA GLU A 97 -9.69 7.06 8.01
C GLU A 97 -10.99 7.67 7.48
N ILE A 98 -11.49 7.13 6.37
CA ILE A 98 -12.74 7.55 5.72
C ILE A 98 -13.69 6.35 5.74
N PRO A 99 -14.85 6.43 6.41
CA PRO A 99 -15.82 5.35 6.41
C PRO A 99 -16.33 5.03 5.00
N ALA A 100 -16.37 3.75 4.64
CA ALA A 100 -16.90 3.28 3.35
C ALA A 100 -17.32 1.82 3.49
N ILE A 101 -18.45 1.39 2.95
CA ILE A 101 -18.88 -0.01 3.10
C ILE A 101 -18.13 -0.88 2.10
N THR A 102 -17.38 -1.86 2.60
CA THR A 102 -16.59 -2.84 1.82
C THR A 102 -15.86 -2.24 0.61
N PRO A 103 -15.03 -1.20 0.79
CA PRO A 103 -14.32 -0.58 -0.33
C PRO A 103 -13.30 -1.58 -0.88
N THR A 104 -13.16 -1.59 -2.20
CA THR A 104 -12.20 -2.45 -2.90
C THR A 104 -11.20 -1.59 -3.65
N SER A 105 -11.65 -0.91 -4.69
CA SER A 105 -10.81 -0.07 -5.52
C SER A 105 -10.89 1.41 -5.11
N VAL A 106 -9.73 2.05 -4.96
CA VAL A 106 -9.63 3.51 -4.89
C VAL A 106 -8.86 3.97 -6.12
N LEU A 107 -9.38 4.96 -6.83
CA LEU A 107 -8.75 5.52 -8.01
C LEU A 107 -8.70 7.04 -7.87
N SER A 108 -7.53 7.64 -8.08
CA SER A 108 -7.47 9.08 -8.29
C SER A 108 -8.02 9.43 -9.67
N SER A 109 -8.82 10.49 -9.79
CA SER A 109 -9.34 10.97 -11.08
C SER A 109 -8.26 11.69 -11.91
N ARG A 110 -7.19 12.16 -11.27
CA ARG A 110 -5.98 12.69 -11.94
C ARG A 110 -4.88 11.66 -11.81
N ARG A 111 -4.63 10.90 -12.88
CA ARG A 111 -3.54 9.91 -12.96
C ARG A 111 -2.47 10.27 -14.00
N GLY A 112 -2.65 11.38 -14.72
CA GLY A 112 -1.69 11.93 -15.66
C GLY A 112 -1.77 13.47 -15.67
N ASP A 113 -0.66 14.08 -16.08
CA ASP A 113 -0.55 15.45 -16.61
C ASP A 113 -0.05 16.57 -15.68
N GLU A 114 0.71 16.29 -14.62
CA GLU A 114 1.47 17.36 -13.94
C GLU A 114 2.87 16.92 -13.52
N HIS A 115 3.74 16.71 -14.52
CA HIS A 115 5.17 16.96 -14.37
C HIS A 115 5.38 18.48 -14.22
N GLY A 116 5.05 19.03 -13.05
CA GLY A 116 5.31 20.42 -12.71
C GLY A 116 6.66 20.55 -12.01
N VAL A 117 7.70 20.88 -12.77
CA VAL A 117 8.76 21.80 -12.32
C VAL A 117 8.17 23.17 -12.01
#